data_AF-Q2IHZ9-F1
#
_entry.id   AF-Q2IHZ9-F1
#
_cell.length_a   1.000
_cell.length_b   1.000
_cell.length_c   1.000
_cell.angle_alpha   90.00
_cell.angle_beta   90.00
_cell.angle_gamma   90.00
#
_symmetry.space_group_name_H-M   'P 1'
#
loop_
_entity.id
_entity.type
_entity.pdbx_description
1 polymer ?
#
loop_
_entity_poly.entity_id
_entity_poly.type
_entity_poly.pdbx_seq_one_letter_code
_entity_poly.pdbx_strand_id
1 'polypeptide(L)'
;MRSTIFAVVSAAAALAPARIAGQTVPGRWDEIHGGLLGAPVSTCVECHEEAARMHDAHPVDVLYSPDASGMLRPRAEVERRGVALPDGKVHCWSCHSATSRWRFHLLLPQGATARGRVIPGVESTYEERQGEVLRDGADVSPKPLCLACHAFD
;
A
#
# COMPACT_ATOMS: atom_id res chain seq x y z
N MET A 1 10.13 52.52 16.77
CA MET A 1 10.94 52.02 15.63
C MET A 1 11.11 50.51 15.79
N ARG A 2 10.57 49.76 14.82
CA ARG A 2 10.84 48.35 14.41
C ARG A 2 11.05 47.26 15.48
N SER A 3 10.00 46.47 15.71
CA SER A 3 10.11 45.09 16.21
C SER A 3 10.45 44.15 15.06
N THR A 4 11.57 43.43 15.16
CA THR A 4 12.00 42.40 14.22
C THR A 4 11.58 41.03 14.76
N ILE A 5 10.65 40.35 14.07
CA ILE A 5 10.28 38.96 14.36
C ILE A 5 11.23 38.06 13.57
N PHE A 6 12.02 37.24 14.27
CA PHE A 6 12.81 36.17 13.65
C PHE A 6 11.90 34.98 13.35
N ALA A 7 11.73 34.67 12.06
CA ALA A 7 11.11 33.43 11.61
C ALA A 7 12.15 32.31 11.65
N VAL A 8 11.96 31.31 12.51
CA VAL A 8 12.72 30.06 12.49
C VAL A 8 12.15 29.17 11.40
N VAL A 9 12.90 28.98 10.32
CA VAL A 9 12.59 27.99 9.28
C VAL A 9 13.10 26.63 9.78
N SER A 10 12.21 25.82 10.32
CA SER A 10 12.49 24.41 10.63
C SER A 10 12.36 23.59 9.34
N ALA A 11 13.49 23.19 8.77
CA ALA A 11 13.54 22.18 7.73
C ALA A 11 13.23 20.80 8.36
N ALA A 12 12.01 20.30 8.15
CA ALA A 12 11.68 18.92 8.46
C ALA A 12 12.30 18.03 7.38
N ALA A 13 13.47 17.45 7.69
CA ALA A 13 14.01 16.35 6.90
C ALA A 13 13.02 15.18 6.97
N ALA A 14 12.45 14.81 5.82
CA ALA A 14 11.60 13.63 5.70
C ALA A 14 12.43 12.39 6.03
N LEU A 15 12.28 11.87 7.24
CA LEU A 15 12.78 10.56 7.63
C LEU A 15 12.05 9.51 6.79
N ALA A 16 12.80 8.82 5.92
CA ALA A 16 12.31 7.62 5.26
C ALA A 16 11.81 6.63 6.32
N PRO A 17 10.69 5.90 6.08
CA PRO A 17 10.20 4.92 7.04
C PRO A 17 11.28 3.87 7.30
N ALA A 18 11.56 3.63 8.58
CA ALA A 18 12.54 2.66 9.03
C ALA A 18 12.17 1.26 8.52
N ARG A 19 13.11 0.60 7.84
CA ARG A 19 13.02 -0.83 7.56
C ARG A 19 12.90 -1.58 8.89
N ILE A 20 11.91 -2.44 9.01
CA ILE A 20 11.79 -3.35 10.15
C ILE A 20 13.03 -4.25 10.14
N ALA A 21 13.82 -4.20 11.21
CA ALA A 21 15.00 -5.06 11.38
C ALA A 21 14.54 -6.51 11.52
N GLY A 22 14.91 -7.37 10.58
CA GLY A 22 14.59 -8.81 10.66
C GLY A 22 14.75 -9.64 9.39
N GLN A 23 14.81 -9.04 8.21
CA GLN A 23 15.04 -9.78 6.96
C GLN A 23 16.44 -9.48 6.42
N THR A 24 17.39 -10.40 6.67
CA THR A 24 18.79 -10.29 6.21
C THR A 24 19.06 -11.09 4.93
N VAL A 25 18.12 -11.94 4.50
CA VAL A 25 18.21 -12.70 3.24
C VAL A 25 17.04 -12.28 2.35
N PRO A 26 17.32 -11.73 1.15
CA PRO A 26 16.27 -11.42 0.16
C PRO A 26 15.46 -12.69 -0.13
N GLY A 27 14.14 -12.62 0.01
CA GLY A 27 13.28 -13.73 -0.39
C GLY A 27 13.34 -13.92 -1.91
N ARG A 28 12.85 -15.06 -2.42
CA ARG A 28 12.68 -15.30 -3.86
C ARG A 28 11.93 -14.15 -4.57
N TRP A 29 11.02 -13.47 -3.84
CA TRP A 29 10.35 -12.27 -4.33
C TRP A 29 11.31 -11.09 -4.50
N ASP A 30 12.17 -10.80 -3.52
CA ASP A 30 13.16 -9.72 -3.60
C ASP A 30 14.20 -9.98 -4.70
N GLU A 31 14.56 -11.24 -4.92
CA GLU A 31 15.47 -11.65 -5.99
C GLU A 31 14.89 -11.31 -7.38
N ILE A 32 13.58 -11.55 -7.57
CA ILE A 32 12.90 -11.29 -8.85
C ILE A 32 12.52 -9.80 -9.00
N HIS A 33 12.09 -9.14 -7.93
CA HIS A 33 11.47 -7.80 -7.99
C HIS A 33 12.34 -6.68 -7.45
N GLY A 34 13.44 -6.96 -6.75
CA GLY A 34 14.31 -5.94 -6.16
C GLY A 34 14.92 -5.01 -7.19
N GLY A 35 15.27 -5.55 -8.37
CA GLY A 35 15.75 -4.76 -9.52
C GLY A 35 14.65 -3.99 -10.24
N LEU A 36 13.38 -4.29 -9.95
CA LEU A 36 12.23 -3.64 -10.59
C LEU A 36 11.77 -2.40 -9.82
N LEU A 37 12.39 -2.09 -8.66
CA LEU A 37 12.34 -0.86 -7.82
C LEU A 37 12.02 0.48 -8.53
N GLY A 38 12.47 0.64 -9.77
CA GLY A 38 12.27 1.85 -10.58
C GLY A 38 11.86 1.55 -12.01
N ALA A 39 11.44 0.31 -12.30
CA ALA A 39 10.94 -0.09 -13.60
C ALA A 39 9.57 0.55 -13.86
N PRO A 40 9.22 0.82 -15.13
CA PRO A 40 7.89 1.28 -15.46
C PRO A 40 6.87 0.19 -15.13
N VAL A 41 5.65 0.61 -14.79
CA VAL A 41 4.55 -0.29 -14.43
C VAL A 41 4.25 -1.33 -15.51
N SER A 42 4.50 -1.01 -16.79
CA SER A 42 4.39 -1.97 -17.90
C SER A 42 5.24 -3.23 -17.68
N THR A 43 6.44 -3.09 -17.11
CA THR A 43 7.32 -4.21 -16.78
C THR A 43 6.71 -5.12 -15.71
N CYS A 44 5.98 -4.55 -14.74
CA CYS A 44 5.24 -5.35 -13.77
C CYS A 44 4.05 -6.06 -14.42
N VAL A 45 3.29 -5.36 -15.27
CA VAL A 45 2.09 -5.90 -15.93
C VAL A 45 2.42 -7.04 -16.89
N GLU A 46 3.55 -6.97 -17.60
CA GLU A 46 4.04 -8.02 -18.51
C GLU A 46 4.23 -9.38 -17.82
N CYS A 47 4.69 -9.39 -16.56
CA CYS A 47 4.84 -10.63 -15.78
C CYS A 47 3.55 -11.05 -15.04
N HIS A 48 2.58 -10.14 -14.93
CA HIS A 48 1.36 -10.32 -14.13
C HIS A 48 0.07 -10.23 -14.98
N GLU A 49 0.06 -10.84 -16.18
CA GLU A 49 -1.09 -10.80 -17.11
C GLU A 49 -2.43 -11.25 -16.50
N GLU A 50 -2.42 -12.16 -15.52
CA GLU A 50 -3.63 -12.56 -14.79
C GLU A 50 -4.13 -11.49 -13.81
N ALA A 51 -3.23 -10.70 -13.22
CA ALA A 51 -3.58 -9.51 -12.44
C ALA A 51 -4.06 -8.37 -13.35
N ALA A 52 -3.52 -8.25 -14.57
CA ALA A 52 -3.93 -7.27 -15.56
C ALA A 52 -5.44 -7.34 -15.89
N ARG A 53 -6.05 -8.54 -15.86
CA ARG A 53 -7.51 -8.73 -16.01
C ARG A 53 -8.34 -8.22 -14.83
N MET A 54 -7.73 -8.02 -13.66
CA MET A 54 -8.38 -7.49 -12.45
C MET A 54 -8.11 -5.99 -12.23
N HIS A 55 -7.26 -5.35 -13.04
CA HIS A 55 -6.86 -3.95 -12.87
C HIS A 55 -7.92 -2.92 -13.29
N ASP A 56 -9.02 -3.34 -13.93
CA ASP A 56 -10.16 -2.44 -14.21
C ASP A 56 -10.70 -1.80 -12.92
N ALA A 57 -10.61 -2.50 -11.78
CA ALA A 57 -11.10 -2.01 -10.50
C ALA A 57 -10.09 -1.11 -9.75
N HIS A 58 -8.80 -1.16 -10.11
CA HIS A 58 -7.77 -0.36 -9.43
C HIS A 58 -6.56 -0.12 -10.35
N PRO A 59 -6.56 0.98 -11.14
CA PRO A 59 -5.50 1.21 -12.11
C PRO A 59 -4.16 1.54 -11.45
N VAL A 60 -3.09 1.14 -12.12
CA VAL A 60 -1.69 1.41 -11.78
C VAL A 60 -1.08 2.38 -12.81
N ASP A 61 -0.01 3.08 -12.44
CA ASP A 61 0.62 4.20 -13.17
C ASP A 61 -0.26 5.44 -13.36
N VAL A 62 -1.35 5.56 -12.60
CA VAL A 62 -2.23 6.73 -12.64
C VAL A 62 -1.86 7.74 -11.56
N LEU A 63 -2.01 9.02 -11.87
CA LEU A 63 -1.84 10.09 -10.87
C LEU A 63 -2.88 9.92 -9.75
N TYR A 64 -2.38 9.91 -8.52
CA TYR A 64 -3.23 9.91 -7.34
C TYR A 64 -3.78 11.32 -7.13
N SER A 65 -5.07 11.49 -7.45
CA SER A 65 -5.76 12.79 -7.39
C SER A 65 -6.92 12.73 -6.38
N PRO A 66 -6.72 13.21 -5.14
CA PRO A 66 -7.77 13.16 -4.12
C PRO A 66 -9.01 13.98 -4.48
N ASP A 67 -8.82 15.04 -5.27
CA ASP A 67 -9.88 15.98 -5.66
C ASP A 67 -10.79 15.43 -6.77
N ALA A 68 -10.39 14.35 -7.46
CA ALA A 68 -11.12 13.81 -8.60
C ALA A 68 -12.41 13.07 -8.21
N SER A 69 -12.51 12.52 -7.00
CA SER A 69 -13.66 11.71 -6.56
C SER A 69 -14.26 12.14 -5.23
N GLY A 70 -13.56 12.97 -4.43
CA GLY A 70 -13.97 13.31 -3.06
C GLY A 70 -13.92 12.13 -2.06
N MET A 71 -13.57 10.92 -2.54
CA MET A 71 -13.54 9.68 -1.77
C MET A 71 -12.12 9.23 -1.44
N LEU A 72 -11.12 9.98 -1.90
CA LEU A 72 -9.71 9.70 -1.72
C LEU A 72 -9.13 10.61 -0.64
N ARG A 73 -8.28 10.05 0.21
CA ARG A 73 -7.62 10.80 1.28
C ARG A 73 -6.52 11.71 0.71
N PRO A 74 -6.15 12.81 1.37
CA PRO A 74 -5.01 13.61 0.96
C PRO A 74 -3.73 12.77 0.88
N ARG A 75 -2.91 12.98 -0.15
CA ARG A 75 -1.66 12.23 -0.38
C ARG A 75 -0.80 12.07 0.89
N ALA A 76 -0.58 13.17 1.61
CA ALA A 76 0.24 13.14 2.82
C ALA A 76 -0.34 12.22 3.91
N GLU A 77 -1.66 12.04 3.97
CA GLU A 77 -2.28 11.09 4.88
C GLU A 77 -2.08 9.64 4.41
N VAL A 78 -2.24 9.38 3.12
CA VAL A 78 -2.02 8.06 2.51
C VAL A 78 -0.59 7.58 2.79
N GLU A 79 0.40 8.45 2.58
CA GLU A 79 1.81 8.16 2.84
C GLU A 79 2.09 7.93 4.33
N ARG A 80 1.47 8.70 5.25
CA ARG A 80 1.57 8.44 6.70
C ARG A 80 0.96 7.10 7.12
N ARG A 81 -0.02 6.60 6.38
CA ARG A 81 -0.61 5.26 6.59
C ARG A 81 0.24 4.14 5.97
N GLY A 82 1.40 4.48 5.38
CA GLY A 82 2.40 3.52 4.91
C GLY A 82 2.26 3.12 3.44
N VAL A 83 1.38 3.77 2.67
CA VAL A 83 1.26 3.52 1.22
C VAL A 83 2.23 4.42 0.47
N ALA A 84 3.09 3.83 -0.35
CA ALA A 84 4.01 4.58 -1.20
C ALA A 84 3.31 5.09 -2.48
N LEU A 85 3.48 6.37 -2.80
CA LEU A 85 3.00 7.00 -4.04
C LEU A 85 4.15 7.70 -4.79
N PRO A 86 5.13 6.96 -5.35
CA PRO A 86 6.25 7.56 -6.05
C PRO A 86 5.76 8.39 -7.25
N ASP A 87 6.35 9.57 -7.41
CA ASP A 87 5.94 10.60 -8.37
C ASP A 87 4.45 11.00 -8.28
N GLY A 88 3.82 10.74 -7.12
CA GLY A 88 2.40 11.00 -6.91
C GLY A 88 1.46 10.05 -7.63
N LYS A 89 1.95 8.89 -8.07
CA LYS A 89 1.16 7.89 -8.78
C LYS A 89 0.89 6.66 -7.92
N VAL A 90 -0.18 5.93 -8.27
CA VAL A 90 -0.43 4.58 -7.77
C VAL A 90 0.46 3.60 -8.54
N HIS A 91 1.25 2.80 -7.85
CA HIS A 91 2.13 1.78 -8.43
C HIS A 91 1.81 0.40 -7.84
N CYS A 92 2.36 -0.66 -8.43
CA CYS A 92 2.21 -2.01 -7.86
C CYS A 92 2.68 -2.07 -6.39
N TRP A 93 3.75 -1.37 -6.01
CA TRP A 93 4.21 -1.34 -4.61
C TRP A 93 3.40 -0.44 -3.68
N SER A 94 2.43 0.31 -4.19
CA SER A 94 1.42 0.95 -3.33
C SER A 94 0.58 -0.12 -2.61
N CYS A 95 0.43 -1.30 -3.23
CA CYS A 95 -0.42 -2.39 -2.73
C CYS A 95 0.38 -3.66 -2.37
N HIS A 96 1.59 -3.83 -2.88
CA HIS A 96 2.41 -5.03 -2.68
C HIS A 96 3.73 -4.70 -1.99
N SER A 97 4.14 -5.55 -1.04
CA SER A 97 5.44 -5.46 -0.38
C SER A 97 6.09 -6.84 -0.28
N ALA A 98 7.35 -6.93 -0.67
CA ALA A 98 8.15 -8.15 -0.57
C ALA A 98 8.20 -8.73 0.85
N THR A 99 8.19 -7.85 1.85
CA THR A 99 8.23 -8.22 3.26
C THR A 99 6.87 -8.69 3.78
N SER A 100 5.80 -8.58 2.97
CA SER A 100 4.49 -9.09 3.34
C SER A 100 4.49 -10.62 3.30
N ARG A 101 3.97 -11.19 4.40
CA ARG A 101 3.78 -12.62 4.56
C ARG A 101 2.48 -13.15 3.93
N TRP A 102 1.62 -12.27 3.42
CA TRP A 102 0.31 -12.65 2.90
C TRP A 102 0.39 -13.13 1.44
N ARG A 103 -0.64 -13.84 1.00
CA ARG A 103 -0.74 -14.24 -0.42
C ARG A 103 -0.67 -13.00 -1.32
N PHE A 104 0.00 -13.17 -2.47
CA PHE A 104 0.34 -12.10 -3.41
C PHE A 104 1.19 -10.97 -2.81
N HIS A 105 1.83 -11.18 -1.66
CA HIS A 105 2.64 -10.16 -1.00
C HIS A 105 1.85 -8.86 -0.73
N LEU A 106 0.54 -8.98 -0.46
CA LEU A 106 -0.33 -7.82 -0.24
C LEU A 106 0.13 -7.02 0.99
N LEU A 107 0.35 -5.74 0.83
CA LEU A 107 0.69 -4.83 1.92
C LEU A 107 -0.53 -4.60 2.81
N LEU A 108 -0.36 -4.77 4.13
CA LEU A 108 -1.29 -4.25 5.12
C LEU A 108 -0.59 -3.10 5.87
N PRO A 109 -1.25 -1.92 6.00
CA PRO A 109 -0.74 -0.83 6.81
C PRO A 109 -0.32 -1.26 8.21
N GLN A 110 0.70 -0.62 8.77
CA GLN A 110 1.16 -0.92 10.12
C GLN A 110 0.02 -0.76 11.13
N GLY A 111 -0.12 -1.72 12.04
CA GLY A 111 -1.19 -1.71 13.04
C GLY A 111 -2.57 -2.16 12.52
N ALA A 112 -2.70 -2.48 11.23
CA ALA A 112 -3.92 -3.06 10.70
C ALA A 112 -4.09 -4.51 11.16
N THR A 113 -5.32 -4.86 11.54
CA THR A 113 -5.71 -6.25 11.80
C THR A 113 -5.93 -6.98 10.47
N ALA A 114 -5.17 -8.03 10.23
CA ALA A 114 -5.39 -8.91 9.08
C ALA A 114 -6.69 -9.70 9.26
N ARG A 115 -7.48 -9.80 8.19
CA ARG A 115 -8.73 -10.57 8.13
C ARG A 115 -8.72 -11.46 6.90
N GLY A 116 -9.45 -12.57 6.92
CA GLY A 116 -9.62 -13.40 5.73
C GLY A 116 -10.21 -12.62 4.55
N ARG A 117 -9.93 -13.07 3.32
CA ARG A 117 -10.48 -12.46 2.10
C ARG A 117 -12.01 -12.41 2.12
N VAL A 118 -12.56 -11.26 1.76
CA VAL A 118 -14.00 -11.09 1.46
C VAL A 118 -14.25 -11.56 0.03
N ILE A 119 -15.27 -12.40 -0.16
CA ILE A 119 -15.68 -12.94 -1.45
C ILE A 119 -17.06 -12.38 -1.79
N PRO A 120 -17.18 -11.52 -2.81
CA PRO A 120 -18.47 -10.98 -3.22
C PRO A 120 -19.53 -12.07 -3.46
N GLY A 121 -20.69 -11.92 -2.85
CA GLY A 121 -21.80 -12.88 -2.96
C GLY A 121 -21.70 -14.10 -2.03
N VAL A 122 -20.67 -14.18 -1.16
CA VAL A 122 -20.56 -15.22 -0.13
C VAL A 122 -20.64 -14.58 1.25
N GLU A 123 -21.85 -14.55 1.81
CA GLU A 123 -22.18 -13.81 3.06
C GLU A 123 -21.25 -14.13 4.24
N SER A 124 -20.90 -15.40 4.40
CA SER A 124 -20.02 -15.86 5.50
C SER A 124 -18.62 -15.26 5.49
N THR A 125 -18.20 -14.62 4.38
CA THR A 125 -16.89 -13.96 4.27
C THR A 125 -16.92 -12.48 4.66
N TYR A 126 -18.09 -11.90 4.88
CA TYR A 126 -18.26 -10.52 5.35
C TYR A 126 -18.21 -10.43 6.89
N GLU A 127 -18.56 -11.51 7.58
CA GLU A 127 -18.54 -11.59 9.03
C GLU A 127 -17.12 -11.77 9.58
N GLU A 128 -16.82 -11.07 10.68
CA GLU A 128 -15.53 -11.20 11.35
C GLU A 128 -15.50 -12.49 12.18
N ARG A 129 -14.73 -13.48 11.72
CA ARG A 129 -14.49 -14.71 12.49
C ARG A 129 -13.53 -14.43 13.64
N GLN A 130 -14.08 -14.27 14.85
CA GLN A 130 -13.28 -14.07 16.06
C GLN A 130 -12.36 -15.27 16.32
N GLY A 131 -11.08 -15.00 16.62
CA GLY A 131 -10.10 -16.02 16.99
C GLY A 131 -9.47 -16.79 15.83
N GLU A 132 -9.76 -16.46 14.57
CA GLU A 132 -9.07 -17.07 13.43
C GLU A 132 -7.62 -16.59 13.36
N VAL A 133 -6.68 -17.53 13.50
CA VAL A 133 -5.25 -17.26 13.31
C VAL A 133 -4.89 -17.50 11.84
N LEU A 134 -4.72 -16.42 11.10
CA LEU A 134 -4.28 -16.47 9.70
C LEU A 134 -2.80 -16.86 9.62
N ARG A 135 -2.51 -17.86 8.79
CA ARG A 135 -1.15 -18.38 8.55
C ARG A 135 -0.43 -17.54 7.49
N ASP A 136 0.89 -17.71 7.41
CA ASP A 136 1.69 -17.18 6.30
C ASP A 136 1.17 -17.73 4.97
N GLY A 137 1.12 -16.88 3.95
CA GLY A 137 0.58 -17.19 2.64
C GLY A 137 -0.96 -17.25 2.58
N ALA A 138 -1.67 -16.87 3.65
CA ALA A 138 -3.13 -16.78 3.61
C ALA A 138 -3.63 -15.65 2.69
N ASP A 139 -4.77 -15.87 2.04
CA ASP A 139 -5.53 -14.83 1.35
C ASP A 139 -6.21 -13.92 2.38
N VAL A 140 -5.85 -12.65 2.37
CA VAL A 140 -6.36 -11.65 3.32
C VAL A 140 -7.17 -10.58 2.62
N SER A 141 -8.07 -9.95 3.37
CA SER A 141 -8.86 -8.81 2.91
C SER A 141 -7.96 -7.60 2.62
N PRO A 142 -8.10 -6.95 1.46
CA PRO A 142 -7.40 -5.70 1.16
C PRO A 142 -8.05 -4.50 1.85
N LYS A 143 -9.16 -4.67 2.60
CA LYS A 143 -9.89 -3.55 3.21
C LYS A 143 -9.01 -2.56 3.98
N PRO A 144 -8.04 -2.98 4.82
CA PRO A 144 -7.18 -2.02 5.50
C PRO A 144 -6.36 -1.14 4.54
N LEU A 145 -5.91 -1.72 3.42
CA LEU A 145 -5.23 -0.99 2.36
C LEU A 145 -6.20 -0.06 1.61
N CYS A 146 -7.42 -0.51 1.30
CA CYS A 146 -8.45 0.34 0.70
C CYS A 146 -8.72 1.57 1.58
N LEU A 147 -8.85 1.40 2.90
CA LEU A 147 -9.06 2.49 3.85
C LEU A 147 -7.84 3.41 4.04
N ALA A 148 -6.65 2.99 3.59
CA ALA A 148 -5.48 3.86 3.57
C ALA A 148 -5.55 4.89 2.45
N CYS A 149 -6.12 4.52 1.29
CA CYS A 149 -6.28 5.41 0.13
C CYS A 149 -7.65 6.10 0.11
N HIS A 150 -8.69 5.44 0.62
CA HIS A 150 -10.07 5.91 0.53
C HIS A 150 -10.65 6.32 1.89
N ALA A 151 -11.51 7.32 1.87
CA ALA A 151 -12.29 7.79 3.00
C ALA A 151 -13.68 7.10 3.02
N PHE A 152 -13.69 5.78 3.19
CA PHE A 152 -14.91 4.95 3.33
C PHE A 152 -15.34 4.70 4.79
N ASP A 153 -14.73 5.41 5.73
CA ASP A 153 -14.97 5.29 7.17
C ASP A 153 -16.11 6.18 7.68
#